data_AF-L7FQA6-F1
#
_entry.id   AF-L7FQA6-F1
#
_cell.length_a   1.000
_cell.length_b   1.000
_cell.length_c   1.000
_cell.angle_alpha   90.00
_cell.angle_beta   90.00
_cell.angle_gamma   90.00
#
_symmetry.space_group_name_H-M   'P 1'
#
loop_
_entity.id
_entity.type
_entity.pdbx_description
1 polymer ?
#
loop_
_entity_poly.entity_id
_entity_poly.type
_entity_poly.pdbx_seq_one_letter_code
_entity_poly.pdbx_strand_id
1 'polypeptide(L)'
;MWVPTFGTMRINRKELPDEAKAIKGRTPDTTIFFSKGKCKLISYFNENKKLVLVLSTCHEKNEIEVVEQDVFIGKEKMTIHKPQPILDYNHKMGGVDTVDQMTRYYTCRRRTNRWNIRALYDMIDKAALNAYKTYSNYHPCKRVDFLNSLSGALMKMK
;
A
#
# COMPACT_ATOMS: atom_id res chain seq x y z
N MET A 1 -12.11 -22.12 0.54
CA MET A 1 -12.00 -20.92 -0.32
C MET A 1 -10.58 -20.40 -0.20
N TRP A 2 -9.82 -20.36 -1.29
CA TRP A 2 -8.45 -19.83 -1.29
C TRP A 2 -8.51 -18.34 -1.55
N VAL A 3 -7.94 -17.52 -0.66
CA VAL A 3 -7.82 -16.06 -0.87
C VAL A 3 -6.47 -15.79 -1.54
N PRO A 4 -6.44 -15.21 -2.75
CA PRO A 4 -5.19 -14.80 -3.38
C PRO A 4 -4.46 -13.77 -2.53
N THR A 5 -3.15 -13.92 -2.39
CA THR A 5 -2.28 -13.01 -1.63
C THR A 5 -1.11 -12.53 -2.48
N PHE A 6 -0.67 -11.31 -2.25
CA PHE A 6 0.54 -10.74 -2.80
C PHE A 6 1.16 -9.76 -1.80
N GLY A 7 2.48 -9.61 -1.82
CA GLY A 7 3.16 -8.71 -0.90
C GLY A 7 4.68 -8.74 -1.04
N THR A 8 5.36 -7.81 -0.39
CA THR A 8 6.82 -7.79 -0.36
C THR A 8 7.36 -8.88 0.55
N MET A 9 8.50 -9.44 0.19
CA MET A 9 9.19 -10.45 0.98
C MET A 9 10.56 -9.93 1.43
N ARG A 10 10.91 -10.17 2.69
CA ARG A 10 12.23 -9.81 3.23
C ARG A 10 13.31 -10.71 2.62
N ILE A 11 14.46 -10.12 2.29
CA ILE A 11 15.59 -10.82 1.65
C ILE A 11 16.16 -11.97 2.51
N ASN A 12 16.01 -11.88 3.83
CA ASN A 12 16.56 -12.85 4.79
C ASN A 12 15.67 -14.09 5.02
N ARG A 13 14.61 -14.28 4.21
CA ARG A 13 13.78 -15.51 4.27
C ARG A 13 14.57 -16.71 3.75
N LYS A 14 14.45 -17.85 4.43
CA LYS A 14 15.22 -19.07 4.14
C LYS A 14 14.72 -19.78 2.88
N GLU A 15 13.45 -19.60 2.57
CA GLU A 15 12.74 -20.22 1.45
C GLU A 15 13.05 -19.55 0.11
N LEU A 16 13.74 -18.40 0.16
CA LEU A 16 14.16 -17.66 -1.02
C LEU A 16 15.37 -18.34 -1.68
N PRO A 17 15.30 -18.60 -3.01
CA PRO A 17 16.47 -19.04 -3.76
C PRO A 17 17.56 -17.96 -3.73
N ASP A 18 18.82 -18.36 -3.69
CA ASP A 18 19.94 -17.42 -3.55
C ASP A 18 20.13 -16.57 -4.82
N GLU A 19 19.74 -17.12 -5.98
CA GLU A 19 19.68 -16.39 -7.25
C GLU A 19 18.70 -15.21 -7.19
N ALA A 20 17.61 -15.32 -6.42
CA ALA A 20 16.68 -14.20 -6.25
C ALA A 20 17.27 -13.06 -5.42
N LYS A 21 18.24 -13.36 -4.55
CA LYS A 21 18.93 -12.42 -3.65
C LYS A 21 20.19 -11.82 -4.29
N ALA A 22 20.71 -12.44 -5.34
CA ALA A 22 21.97 -12.04 -5.95
C ALA A 22 21.88 -10.65 -6.60
N ILE A 23 22.72 -9.73 -6.13
CA ILE A 23 22.87 -8.36 -6.66
C ILE A 23 24.23 -8.20 -7.37
N LYS A 24 25.26 -8.94 -6.94
CA LYS A 24 26.61 -8.82 -7.48
C LYS A 24 26.61 -9.16 -8.98
N GLY A 25 27.03 -8.20 -9.80
CA GLY A 25 27.06 -8.36 -11.26
C GLY A 25 25.73 -8.12 -11.97
N ARG A 26 24.65 -7.78 -11.25
CA ARG A 26 23.34 -7.49 -11.84
C ARG A 26 23.24 -6.01 -12.23
N THR A 27 22.77 -5.74 -13.44
CA THR A 27 22.49 -4.38 -13.91
C THR A 27 21.18 -3.86 -13.32
N PRO A 28 21.10 -2.57 -12.91
CA PRO A 28 19.84 -1.94 -12.48
C PRO A 28 18.74 -2.06 -13.53
N ASP A 29 17.50 -1.92 -13.08
CA ASP A 29 16.29 -2.04 -13.90
C ASP A 29 16.14 -3.41 -14.59
N THR A 30 16.38 -4.48 -13.82
CA THR A 30 16.21 -5.85 -14.30
C THR A 30 15.25 -6.62 -13.41
N THR A 31 14.53 -7.58 -14.00
CA THR A 31 13.60 -8.46 -13.28
C THR A 31 13.94 -9.93 -13.53
N ILE A 32 13.90 -10.74 -12.47
CA ILE A 32 14.03 -12.19 -12.53
C ILE A 32 12.78 -12.81 -11.91
N PHE A 33 12.21 -13.81 -12.57
CA PHE A 33 11.00 -14.49 -12.14
C PHE A 33 11.29 -15.91 -11.68
N PHE A 34 10.76 -16.26 -10.52
CA PHE A 34 10.78 -17.63 -9.98
C PHE A 34 9.36 -18.11 -9.79
N SER A 35 9.13 -19.41 -10.02
CA SER A 35 7.81 -20.01 -9.93
C SER A 35 7.88 -21.33 -9.16
N LYS A 36 7.00 -21.49 -8.17
CA LYS A 36 6.79 -22.75 -7.45
C LYS A 36 5.30 -22.99 -7.27
N GLY A 37 4.74 -23.89 -8.08
CA GLY A 37 3.29 -24.08 -8.17
C GLY A 37 2.57 -22.76 -8.53
N LYS A 38 1.59 -22.37 -7.72
CA LYS A 38 0.83 -21.12 -7.86
C LYS A 38 1.59 -19.88 -7.38
N CYS A 39 2.68 -20.05 -6.63
CA CYS A 39 3.46 -18.93 -6.12
C CYS A 39 4.45 -18.42 -7.18
N LYS A 40 4.44 -17.11 -7.41
CA LYS A 40 5.41 -16.38 -8.24
C LYS A 40 6.20 -15.45 -7.36
N LEU A 41 7.52 -15.52 -7.46
CA LEU A 41 8.43 -14.60 -6.83
C LEU A 41 9.04 -13.72 -7.91
N ILE A 42 8.87 -12.41 -7.74
CA ILE A 42 9.43 -11.38 -8.57
C ILE A 42 10.63 -10.80 -7.83
N SER A 43 11.81 -10.95 -8.41
CA SER A 43 13.04 -10.29 -7.95
C SER A 43 13.30 -9.12 -8.87
N TYR A 44 12.95 -7.91 -8.45
CA TYR A 44 13.14 -6.67 -9.20
C TYR A 44 14.32 -5.88 -8.63
N PHE A 45 15.38 -5.69 -9.41
CA PHE A 45 16.49 -4.84 -9.03
C PHE A 45 16.29 -3.48 -9.69
N ASN A 46 15.87 -2.50 -8.91
CA ASN A 46 15.34 -1.26 -9.43
C ASN A 46 16.44 -0.31 -9.91
N GLU A 47 16.02 0.75 -10.57
CA GLU A 47 16.85 1.84 -11.10
C GLU A 47 17.73 2.51 -10.02
N ASN A 48 17.27 2.50 -8.77
CA ASN A 48 17.95 3.05 -7.60
C ASN A 48 18.91 2.04 -6.92
N LYS A 49 19.28 0.95 -7.59
CA LYS A 49 20.17 -0.10 -7.07
C LYS A 49 19.67 -0.77 -5.79
N LYS A 50 18.35 -0.90 -5.64
CA LYS A 50 17.69 -1.60 -4.52
C LYS A 50 16.98 -2.84 -5.04
N LEU A 51 17.18 -3.95 -4.35
CA LEU A 51 16.47 -5.20 -4.62
C LEU A 51 15.12 -5.20 -3.91
N VAL A 52 14.06 -5.38 -4.70
CA VAL A 52 12.68 -5.53 -4.25
C VAL A 52 12.23 -6.93 -4.58
N LEU A 53 11.79 -7.66 -3.56
CA LEU A 53 11.23 -9.00 -3.72
C LEU A 53 9.72 -8.94 -3.46
N VAL A 54 8.92 -9.42 -4.41
CA VAL A 54 7.47 -9.53 -4.27
C VAL A 54 7.07 -10.97 -4.49
N LEU A 55 6.31 -11.53 -3.55
CA LEU A 55 5.66 -12.82 -3.69
C LEU A 55 4.20 -12.60 -4.05
N SER A 56 3.71 -13.39 -4.99
CA SER A 56 2.34 -13.33 -5.48
C SER A 56 1.78 -14.73 -5.68
N THR A 57 0.50 -14.90 -5.37
CA THR A 57 -0.32 -16.06 -5.76
C THR A 57 -1.46 -15.68 -6.71
N CYS A 58 -1.56 -14.40 -7.09
CA CYS A 58 -2.64 -13.84 -7.90
C CYS A 58 -2.22 -13.49 -9.34
N HIS A 59 -0.94 -13.67 -9.69
CA HIS A 59 -0.41 -13.33 -11.02
C HIS A 59 0.02 -14.61 -11.73
N GLU A 60 -0.40 -14.83 -12.98
CA GLU A 60 0.02 -15.98 -13.78
C GLU A 60 1.26 -15.67 -14.63
N LYS A 61 2.00 -16.72 -15.07
CA LYS A 61 3.28 -16.54 -15.79
C LYS A 61 3.12 -15.78 -17.11
N ASN A 62 1.98 -15.94 -17.78
CA ASN A 62 1.70 -15.30 -19.06
C ASN A 62 1.12 -13.88 -18.91
N GLU A 63 0.88 -13.42 -17.68
CA GLU A 63 0.25 -12.14 -17.38
C GLU A 63 1.24 -11.10 -16.84
N ILE A 64 2.49 -11.48 -16.59
CA ILE A 64 3.47 -10.54 -16.05
C ILE A 64 4.07 -9.74 -17.21
N GLU A 65 3.38 -8.67 -17.55
CA GLU A 65 3.88 -7.65 -18.45
C GLU A 65 4.95 -6.80 -17.75
N VAL A 66 5.89 -6.30 -18.53
CA VAL A 66 6.88 -5.32 -18.09
C VAL A 66 6.50 -4.01 -18.77
N VAL A 67 6.14 -3.03 -17.95
CA VAL A 67 5.66 -1.73 -18.41
C VAL A 67 6.82 -0.74 -18.44
N GLU A 68 6.99 -0.09 -19.57
CA GLU A 68 7.89 1.04 -19.72
C GLU A 68 7.29 2.28 -19.08
N GLN A 69 8.05 2.93 -18.21
CA GLN A 69 7.64 4.17 -17.56
C GLN A 69 8.81 5.16 -17.56
N ASP A 70 8.52 6.40 -17.93
CA ASP A 70 9.49 7.49 -17.77
C ASP A 70 9.52 7.97 -16.32
N VAL A 71 10.70 7.95 -15.70
CA VAL A 71 10.94 8.43 -14.34
C VAL A 71 12.12 9.38 -14.32
N PHE A 72 12.06 10.38 -13.44
CA PHE A 72 13.19 11.27 -13.17
C PHE A 72 14.05 10.70 -12.04
N ILE A 73 15.32 10.44 -12.32
CA ILE A 73 16.33 10.06 -11.33
C ILE A 73 17.27 11.24 -11.16
N GLY A 74 17.11 11.98 -10.06
CA GLY A 74 17.76 13.27 -9.90
C GLY A 74 17.23 14.29 -10.91
N LYS A 75 18.08 14.71 -11.85
CA LYS A 75 17.71 15.66 -12.93
C LYS A 75 17.53 14.99 -14.29
N GLU A 76 17.83 13.70 -14.40
CA GLU A 76 17.82 12.97 -15.67
C GLU A 76 16.52 12.21 -15.84
N LYS A 77 15.98 12.23 -17.07
CA LYS A 77 14.81 11.44 -17.46
C LYS A 77 15.30 10.09 -17.97
N MET A 78 14.81 9.01 -17.38
CA MET A 78 15.13 7.64 -17.79
C MET A 78 13.85 6.83 -17.98
N THR A 79 13.84 5.99 -19.01
CA THR A 79 12.78 4.99 -19.22
C THR A 79 13.15 3.73 -18.44
N ILE A 80 12.26 3.28 -17.57
CA ILE A 80 12.46 2.11 -16.70
C ILE A 80 11.42 1.02 -17.00
N HIS A 81 11.76 -0.22 -16.65
CA HIS A 81 11.01 -1.43 -16.98
C HIS A 81 10.45 -2.06 -15.71
N LYS A 82 9.24 -1.64 -15.32
CA LYS A 82 8.60 -2.13 -14.09
C LYS A 82 7.70 -3.33 -14.37
N PRO A 83 7.88 -4.46 -13.67
CA PRO A 83 6.99 -5.60 -13.84
C PRO A 83 5.62 -5.33 -13.21
N GLN A 84 4.54 -5.78 -13.86
CA GLN A 84 3.15 -5.55 -13.45
C GLN A 84 2.88 -5.83 -11.96
N PRO A 85 3.40 -6.93 -11.34
CA PRO A 85 3.20 -7.17 -9.91
C PRO A 85 3.74 -6.07 -8.98
N ILE A 86 4.77 -5.32 -9.40
CA ILE A 86 5.31 -4.19 -8.64
C ILE A 86 4.37 -2.98 -8.76
N LEU A 87 3.79 -2.74 -9.94
CA LEU A 87 2.80 -1.68 -10.14
C LEU A 87 1.53 -1.96 -9.32
N ASP A 88 1.04 -3.18 -9.40
CA ASP A 88 -0.10 -3.67 -8.62
C ASP A 88 0.13 -3.53 -7.12
N TYR A 89 1.34 -3.86 -6.65
CA TYR A 89 1.73 -3.66 -5.26
C TYR A 89 1.66 -2.19 -4.86
N ASN A 90 2.27 -1.31 -5.64
CA ASN A 90 2.27 0.12 -5.34
C ASN A 90 0.86 0.72 -5.34
N HIS A 91 0.00 0.28 -6.26
CA HIS A 91 -1.38 0.76 -6.34
C HIS A 91 -2.23 0.31 -5.15
N LYS A 92 -2.09 -0.95 -4.70
CA LYS A 92 -2.98 -1.54 -3.69
C LYS A 92 -2.51 -1.31 -2.24
N MET A 93 -1.22 -1.14 -2.01
CA MET A 93 -0.66 -1.13 -0.64
C MET A 93 -0.78 0.22 0.09
N GLY A 94 -1.10 1.31 -0.61
CA GLY A 94 -1.23 2.64 0.00
C GLY A 94 -2.50 2.85 0.85
N GLY A 95 -3.47 1.94 0.79
CA GLY A 95 -4.79 2.13 1.41
C GLY A 95 -4.74 2.33 2.93
N VAL A 96 -3.92 1.53 3.63
CA VAL A 96 -3.80 1.62 5.11
C VAL A 96 -3.12 2.93 5.51
N ASP A 97 -2.02 3.29 4.86
CA ASP A 97 -1.29 4.54 5.14
C ASP A 97 -2.16 5.77 4.82
N THR A 98 -2.96 5.71 3.75
CA THR A 98 -3.91 6.77 3.39
C THR A 98 -4.98 6.94 4.47
N VAL A 99 -5.51 5.83 5.01
CA VAL A 99 -6.47 5.87 6.12
C VAL A 99 -5.82 6.47 7.37
N ASP A 100 -4.62 6.02 7.75
CA ASP A 100 -3.91 6.57 8.92
C ASP A 100 -3.61 8.07 8.75
N GLN A 101 -3.16 8.49 7.56
CA GLN A 101 -2.95 9.89 7.24
C GLN A 101 -4.25 10.71 7.35
N MET A 102 -5.34 10.23 6.75
CA MET A 102 -6.65 10.88 6.86
C MET A 102 -7.11 10.99 8.32
N THR A 103 -7.01 9.92 9.10
CA THR A 103 -7.37 9.91 10.52
C THR A 103 -6.54 10.95 11.29
N ARG A 104 -5.24 11.08 11.00
CA ARG A 104 -4.37 12.09 11.66
C ARG A 104 -4.75 13.54 11.37
N TYR A 105 -5.22 13.86 10.16
CA TYR A 105 -5.63 15.25 9.82
C TYR A 105 -6.83 15.74 10.62
N TYR A 106 -7.78 14.85 10.93
CA TYR A 106 -8.98 15.17 11.70
C TYR A 106 -9.13 14.14 12.81
N THR A 107 -8.42 14.39 13.92
CA THR A 107 -8.39 13.49 15.07
C THR A 107 -8.98 14.14 16.33
N CYS A 108 -9.77 13.38 17.07
CA CYS A 108 -10.25 13.75 18.40
C CYS A 108 -9.28 13.34 19.51
N ARG A 109 -8.13 12.72 19.19
CA ARG A 109 -7.12 12.30 20.16
C ARG A 109 -6.74 13.45 21.09
N ARG A 110 -6.67 13.14 22.39
CA ARG A 110 -6.13 14.01 23.44
C ARG A 110 -5.07 13.26 24.25
N ARG A 111 -4.16 14.00 24.89
CA ARG A 111 -3.16 13.42 25.78
C ARG A 111 -3.89 12.73 26.94
N THR A 112 -3.59 11.46 27.17
CA THR A 112 -4.18 10.65 28.24
C THR A 112 -3.17 9.61 28.69
N ASN A 113 -3.18 9.27 29.98
CA ASN A 113 -2.39 8.17 30.54
C ASN A 113 -3.16 6.84 30.55
N ARG A 114 -4.41 6.84 30.10
CA ARG A 114 -5.31 5.67 30.10
C ARG A 114 -5.42 5.09 28.68
N TRP A 115 -4.89 3.89 28.46
CA TRP A 115 -4.81 3.26 27.13
C TRP A 115 -6.20 2.98 26.52
N ASN A 116 -7.20 2.67 27.34
CA ASN A 116 -8.58 2.45 26.91
C ASN A 116 -9.21 3.72 26.32
N ILE A 117 -8.94 4.88 26.90
CA ILE A 117 -9.38 6.18 26.36
C ILE A 117 -8.69 6.46 25.02
N ARG A 118 -7.42 6.07 24.87
CA ARG A 118 -6.72 6.17 23.58
C ARG A 118 -7.38 5.30 22.51
N ALA A 119 -7.73 4.06 22.85
CA ALA A 119 -8.46 3.17 21.96
C ALA A 119 -9.83 3.75 21.57
N LEU A 120 -10.56 4.36 22.51
CA LEU A 120 -11.83 5.02 22.24
C LEU A 120 -11.69 6.16 21.21
N TYR A 121 -10.70 7.05 21.35
CA TYR A 121 -10.45 8.10 20.35
C TYR A 121 -10.16 7.52 18.97
N ASP A 122 -9.37 6.45 18.92
CA ASP A 122 -9.04 5.78 17.67
C ASP A 122 -10.26 5.12 17.00
N MET A 123 -11.22 4.64 17.79
CA MET A 123 -12.49 4.12 17.29
C MET A 123 -13.38 5.23 16.75
N ILE A 124 -13.48 6.35 17.46
CA ILE A 124 -14.27 7.52 17.03
C ILE A 124 -13.73 8.07 15.70
N ASP A 125 -12.41 8.27 15.59
CA ASP A 125 -11.83 8.82 14.36
C ASP A 125 -12.04 7.89 13.15
N LYS A 126 -11.93 6.57 13.35
CA LYS A 126 -12.21 5.57 12.30
C LYS A 126 -13.68 5.50 11.94
N ALA A 127 -14.57 5.54 12.94
CA ALA A 127 -16.02 5.55 12.72
C ALA A 127 -16.45 6.79 11.92
N ALA A 128 -15.95 7.97 12.29
CA ALA A 128 -16.23 9.21 11.57
C ALA A 128 -15.71 9.19 10.12
N LEU A 129 -14.52 8.62 9.89
CA LEU A 129 -13.97 8.46 8.54
C LEU A 129 -14.79 7.48 7.69
N ASN A 130 -15.18 6.33 8.26
CA ASN A 130 -16.01 5.36 7.56
C ASN A 130 -17.40 5.94 7.24
N ALA A 131 -18.03 6.62 8.21
CA ALA A 131 -19.30 7.30 8.00
C ALA A 131 -19.20 8.37 6.91
N TYR A 132 -18.12 9.16 6.90
CA TYR A 132 -17.85 10.11 5.83
C TYR A 132 -17.75 9.42 4.48
N LYS A 133 -16.95 8.34 4.36
CA LYS A 133 -16.79 7.61 3.10
C LYS A 133 -18.12 7.07 2.58
N THR A 134 -18.89 6.41 3.43
CA THR A 134 -20.23 5.92 3.08
C THR A 134 -21.17 7.06 2.66
N TYR A 135 -21.22 8.16 3.41
CA TYR A 135 -22.07 9.31 3.09
C TYR A 135 -21.65 9.97 1.77
N SER A 136 -20.35 10.19 1.59
CA SER A 136 -19.78 10.86 0.42
C SER A 136 -19.98 10.11 -0.89
N ASN A 137 -20.16 8.78 -0.83
CA ASN A 137 -20.48 7.97 -2.01
C ASN A 137 -21.86 8.31 -2.60
N TYR A 138 -22.79 8.80 -1.78
CA TYR A 138 -24.13 9.21 -2.22
C TYR A 138 -24.30 10.72 -2.25
N HIS A 139 -23.54 11.45 -1.43
CA HIS A 139 -23.62 12.90 -1.27
C HIS A 139 -22.20 13.51 -1.30
N PRO A 140 -21.67 13.82 -2.49
CA PRO A 140 -20.33 14.38 -2.63
C PRO A 140 -20.16 15.65 -1.78
N CYS A 141 -19.27 15.59 -0.79
CA CYS A 141 -18.98 16.69 0.11
C CYS A 141 -17.54 16.63 0.62
N LYS A 142 -17.02 17.77 1.07
CA LYS A 142 -15.73 17.80 1.76
C LYS A 142 -15.90 17.20 3.15
N ARG A 143 -14.87 16.50 3.61
CA ARG A 143 -14.87 15.88 4.94
C ARG A 143 -15.13 16.88 6.07
N VAL A 144 -14.62 18.11 5.96
CA VAL A 144 -14.82 19.14 6.98
C VAL A 144 -16.29 19.53 7.13
N ASP A 145 -17.02 19.63 6.01
CA ASP A 145 -18.44 19.98 6.01
C ASP A 145 -19.27 18.86 6.63
N PHE A 146 -18.94 17.61 6.30
CA PHE A 146 -19.53 16.43 6.91
C PHE A 146 -19.32 16.41 8.44
N LEU A 147 -18.09 16.65 8.91
CA LEU A 147 -17.77 16.63 10.34
C LEU A 147 -18.47 17.77 11.10
N ASN A 148 -18.57 18.96 10.50
CA ASN A 148 -19.30 20.08 11.10
C ASN A 148 -20.79 19.76 11.24
N SER A 149 -21.40 19.20 10.18
CA SER A 149 -22.80 18.75 10.21
C SER A 149 -23.03 17.66 11.26
N LEU A 150 -22.14 16.65 11.31
CA LEU A 150 -22.18 15.57 12.28
C LEU A 150 -22.11 16.10 13.72
N SER A 151 -21.17 17.00 13.99
CA SER A 151 -21.03 17.64 15.30
C SER A 151 -22.31 18.38 15.71
N GLY A 152 -22.88 19.18 14.79
CA GLY A 152 -24.13 19.89 15.02
C GLY A 152 -25.32 18.95 15.28
N ALA A 153 -25.41 17.83 14.57
CA ALA A 153 -26.46 16.83 14.77
C ALA A 153 -26.33 16.15 16.14
N LEU A 154 -25.11 15.74 16.53
CA LEU A 154 -24.86 15.09 17.82
C LEU A 154 -25.15 16.02 19.01
N MET A 155 -24.88 17.31 18.88
CA MET A 155 -25.19 18.29 19.94
C MET A 155 -26.70 18.49 20.14
N LYS A 156 -27.51 18.28 19.11
CA LYS A 156 -28.98 18.41 19.17
C LYS A 156 -29.68 17.16 19.71
N MET A 157 -28.99 16.01 19.79
CA MET A 157 -29.53 14.76 20.33
C MET A 157 -29.62 14.75 21.87
N LYS A 158 -29.74 15.93 22.50
CA LYS A 158 -29.96 16.07 23.95
C LYS A 158 -31.44 16.03 24.28
#